data_AF-A0A943V0F1-F1
#
_entry.id   AF-A0A943V0F1-F1
#
_cell.length_a   1.000
_cell.length_b   1.000
_cell.length_c   1.000
_cell.angle_alpha   90.00
_cell.angle_beta   90.00
_cell.angle_gamma   90.00
#
_symmetry.space_group_name_H-M   'P 1'
#
loop_
_entity.id
_entity.type
_entity.pdbx_description
1 polymer ?
#
loop_
_entity_poly.entity_id
_entity_poly.type
_entity_poly.pdbx_seq_one_letter_code
_entity_poly.pdbx_strand_id
1 'polypeptide(L)'
;MEANIDWRFPPLDGGTKQGFNNNDIEAFKGELVIDNLAREICQNSLDARVDAASGPVSVVFELRMIRTGAFPLFSRYGDFIAACRDYYSSNMGHQLKHFLDDAELMLSLEEMPLLVVSDHNTYGLRGSRTLEIGDPWEALTSADGISAGKDEGSGGSYGIGKNAPFACSAMRTVFYNTLDVDGQSAFTGVGRLATFYDKDLDDDTQRIGRYQNNDTEHKKYLPIYPEDSDEFRDLFVRQEGDCGTDVIIAGFSFSENWAHNVKKAVAKNFFVAIAERSLVVEIVDGGTKTVLNENTLANVLEGLKDESDMMDTLRLFEAYTHSDFVTRLSIESEGDVEVRIASRPNFGKKIANFRNTGMLINTYFRRIFQNYAAVVIVQEKGLSDLLKKTEPAKHDNWDHRRIQGNSDSARKERERARIAIKKIREQILALLREQYETIPEKTVDAVGVGNYLPDSVDSGFGNGKGDDALRPIVKLGKSRVVRREIKDEVEVVAPGKKTWVLRFRGTFITMKSIMSIPIPCW
;
A
#
# COMPACT_ATOMS: atom_id res chain seq x y z
N MET A 1 3.05 -28.24 -33.91
CA MET A 1 4.31 -27.48 -33.86
C MET A 1 4.93 -27.76 -32.52
N GLU A 2 6.22 -28.01 -32.47
CA GLU A 2 6.94 -28.05 -31.18
C GLU A 2 6.83 -26.67 -30.54
N ALA A 3 6.58 -26.61 -29.23
CA ALA A 3 6.49 -25.36 -28.49
C ALA A 3 7.85 -24.65 -28.53
N ASN A 4 7.85 -23.35 -28.85
CA ASN A 4 9.06 -22.54 -28.85
C ASN A 4 9.05 -21.63 -27.63
N ILE A 5 9.51 -22.19 -26.50
CA ILE A 5 9.45 -21.54 -25.20
C ILE A 5 10.75 -20.77 -24.98
N ASP A 6 10.65 -19.44 -24.92
CA ASP A 6 11.79 -18.58 -24.58
C ASP A 6 11.31 -17.21 -24.06
N TRP A 7 12.24 -16.46 -23.51
CA TRP A 7 12.10 -15.04 -23.26
C TRP A 7 12.01 -14.25 -24.57
N ARG A 8 11.00 -13.39 -24.66
CA ARG A 8 10.84 -12.46 -25.77
C ARG A 8 10.61 -11.05 -25.26
N PHE A 9 11.56 -10.16 -25.55
CA PHE A 9 11.36 -8.72 -25.48
C PHE A 9 10.92 -8.23 -26.86
N PRO A 10 9.70 -7.68 -27.02
CA PRO A 10 9.23 -7.24 -28.33
C PRO A 10 10.13 -6.16 -28.95
N PRO A 11 10.26 -6.11 -30.29
CA PRO A 11 10.97 -5.00 -30.94
C PRO A 11 10.31 -3.67 -30.60
N LEU A 12 11.13 -2.62 -30.56
CA LEU A 12 10.70 -1.26 -30.30
C LEU A 12 9.93 -0.73 -31.51
N ASP A 13 10.28 -1.14 -32.73
CA ASP A 13 9.64 -0.77 -33.99
C ASP A 13 9.47 0.75 -34.13
N GLY A 14 10.52 1.51 -33.77
CA GLY A 14 10.51 2.99 -33.78
C GLY A 14 9.68 3.63 -32.66
N GLY A 15 9.22 2.84 -31.68
CA GLY A 15 8.56 3.28 -30.46
C GLY A 15 9.45 4.13 -29.53
N THR A 16 8.88 4.54 -28.41
CA THR A 16 9.60 5.39 -27.44
C THR A 16 10.55 4.56 -26.59
N LYS A 17 11.84 4.91 -26.55
CA LYS A 17 12.84 4.29 -25.66
C LYS A 17 12.45 4.48 -24.20
N GLN A 18 12.53 3.42 -23.42
CA GLN A 18 12.09 3.42 -22.03
C GLN A 18 13.27 3.16 -21.09
N GLY A 19 13.42 4.03 -20.09
CA GLY A 19 14.43 3.84 -19.05
C GLY A 19 14.01 2.81 -17.99
N PHE A 20 14.98 2.43 -17.16
CA PHE A 20 14.81 1.53 -16.02
C PHE A 20 13.85 2.05 -14.96
N ASN A 21 13.78 3.36 -14.76
CA ASN A 21 12.97 3.93 -13.69
C ASN A 21 11.48 3.72 -13.99
N ASN A 22 10.85 2.92 -13.13
CA ASN A 22 9.41 2.78 -13.09
C ASN A 22 8.94 3.38 -11.76
N ASN A 23 8.33 4.57 -11.81
CA ASN A 23 7.82 5.27 -10.63
C ASN A 23 6.91 4.38 -9.77
N ASP A 24 6.23 3.42 -10.39
CA ASP A 24 5.33 2.50 -9.69
C ASP A 24 6.09 1.44 -8.91
N ILE A 25 7.26 0.97 -9.38
CA ILE A 25 8.14 0.05 -8.61
C ILE A 25 8.84 0.82 -7.49
N GLU A 26 9.33 2.04 -7.79
CA GLU A 26 10.01 2.89 -6.80
C GLU A 26 9.09 3.27 -5.64
N ALA A 27 7.78 3.39 -5.88
CA ALA A 27 6.80 3.61 -4.82
C ALA A 27 6.77 2.50 -3.76
N PHE A 28 7.22 1.28 -4.08
CA PHE A 28 7.26 0.14 -3.16
C PHE A 28 8.62 -0.11 -2.52
N LYS A 29 9.71 0.52 -3.00
CA LYS A 29 11.06 0.37 -2.42
C LYS A 29 11.18 1.06 -1.05
N GLY A 30 11.90 0.42 -0.12
CA GLY A 30 12.15 0.92 1.25
C GLY A 30 11.91 -0.15 2.33
N GLU A 31 11.84 0.28 3.60
CA GLU A 31 11.66 -0.62 4.75
C GLU A 31 10.34 -1.41 4.74
N LEU A 32 9.38 -1.01 3.91
CA LEU A 32 8.04 -1.59 3.83
C LEU A 32 7.83 -2.49 2.59
N VAL A 33 8.88 -2.86 1.85
CA VAL A 33 8.73 -3.70 0.63
C VAL A 33 7.96 -4.99 0.92
N ILE A 34 8.36 -5.73 1.95
CA ILE A 34 7.70 -6.98 2.36
C ILE A 34 6.28 -6.74 2.88
N ASP A 35 6.05 -5.64 3.59
CA ASP A 35 4.70 -5.26 4.07
C ASP A 35 3.75 -5.01 2.89
N ASN A 36 4.21 -4.25 1.89
CA ASN A 36 3.44 -4.00 0.67
C ASN A 36 3.19 -5.28 -0.13
N LEU A 37 4.19 -6.17 -0.24
CA LEU A 37 4.04 -7.47 -0.91
C LEU A 37 2.95 -8.31 -0.23
N ALA A 38 3.03 -8.46 1.09
CA ALA A 38 2.06 -9.24 1.86
C ALA A 38 0.65 -8.65 1.77
N ARG A 39 0.53 -7.31 1.87
CA ARG A 39 -0.75 -6.59 1.69
C ARG A 39 -1.36 -6.83 0.32
N GLU A 40 -0.58 -6.67 -0.74
CA GLU A 40 -1.06 -6.82 -2.12
C GLU A 40 -1.52 -8.27 -2.37
N ILE A 41 -0.67 -9.26 -2.10
CA ILE A 41 -0.98 -10.66 -2.45
C ILE A 41 -2.16 -11.18 -1.61
N CYS A 42 -2.16 -10.95 -0.29
CA CYS A 42 -3.26 -11.43 0.56
C CYS A 42 -4.59 -10.74 0.19
N GLN A 43 -4.56 -9.46 -0.17
CA GLN A 43 -5.77 -8.77 -0.60
C GLN A 43 -6.27 -9.27 -1.96
N ASN A 44 -5.37 -9.50 -2.92
CA ASN A 44 -5.75 -10.07 -4.22
C ASN A 44 -6.35 -11.47 -4.06
N SER A 45 -5.77 -12.27 -3.16
CA SER A 45 -6.28 -13.61 -2.83
C SER A 45 -7.68 -13.55 -2.20
N LEU A 46 -7.90 -12.61 -1.26
CA LEU A 46 -9.20 -12.41 -0.61
C LEU A 46 -10.27 -11.88 -1.57
N ASP A 47 -9.91 -10.97 -2.47
CA ASP A 47 -10.79 -10.46 -3.52
C ASP A 47 -11.15 -11.54 -4.56
N ALA A 48 -10.28 -12.55 -4.73
CA ALA A 48 -10.47 -13.65 -5.67
C ALA A 48 -11.07 -14.91 -5.03
N ARG A 49 -11.53 -14.85 -3.77
CA ARG A 49 -12.13 -15.99 -3.06
C ARG A 49 -13.29 -16.59 -3.84
N VAL A 50 -13.34 -17.93 -3.91
CA VAL A 50 -14.52 -18.64 -4.45
C VAL A 50 -15.64 -18.66 -3.40
N ASP A 51 -16.83 -18.18 -3.77
CA ASP A 51 -17.98 -18.08 -2.85
C ASP A 51 -18.42 -19.46 -2.31
N ALA A 52 -18.32 -20.49 -3.15
CA ALA A 52 -18.69 -21.86 -2.81
C ALA A 52 -17.61 -22.61 -2.02
N ALA A 53 -16.43 -22.03 -1.78
CA ALA A 53 -15.36 -22.71 -1.05
C ALA A 53 -15.75 -22.98 0.40
N SER A 54 -15.54 -24.21 0.86
CA SER A 54 -15.88 -24.65 2.21
C SER A 54 -14.91 -24.14 3.30
N GLY A 55 -13.83 -23.47 2.92
CA GLY A 55 -12.75 -23.05 3.81
C GLY A 55 -12.29 -21.61 3.57
N PRO A 56 -11.35 -21.11 4.41
CA PRO A 56 -10.71 -19.82 4.22
C PRO A 56 -9.88 -19.79 2.93
N VAL A 57 -9.62 -18.59 2.43
CA VAL A 57 -8.51 -18.39 1.50
C VAL A 57 -7.22 -18.77 2.22
N SER A 58 -6.38 -19.58 1.58
CA SER A 58 -5.07 -19.93 2.12
C SER A 58 -3.99 -19.31 1.26
N VAL A 59 -3.02 -18.62 1.87
CA VAL A 59 -1.86 -18.05 1.18
C VAL A 59 -0.58 -18.63 1.77
N VAL A 60 0.25 -19.24 0.95
CA VAL A 60 1.51 -19.87 1.34
C VAL A 60 2.67 -19.06 0.80
N PHE A 61 3.51 -18.51 1.67
CA PHE A 61 4.79 -17.93 1.31
C PHE A 61 5.90 -18.96 1.53
N GLU A 62 6.62 -19.34 0.49
CA GLU A 62 7.68 -20.33 0.54
C GLU A 62 8.94 -19.82 -0.15
N LEU A 63 10.07 -19.83 0.56
CA LEU A 63 11.37 -19.57 -0.04
C LEU A 63 11.98 -20.89 -0.55
N ARG A 64 12.08 -21.02 -1.87
CA ARG A 64 12.74 -22.15 -2.54
C ARG A 64 14.11 -21.73 -3.06
N MET A 65 15.10 -22.61 -2.92
CA MET A 65 16.40 -22.46 -3.57
C MET A 65 16.43 -23.37 -4.79
N ILE A 66 16.74 -22.81 -5.96
CA ILE A 66 16.87 -23.59 -7.20
C ILE A 66 18.30 -23.48 -7.73
N ARG A 67 18.80 -24.55 -8.37
CA ARG A 67 20.09 -24.46 -9.07
C ARG A 67 19.94 -23.59 -10.30
N THR A 68 20.59 -22.43 -10.31
CA THR A 68 20.44 -21.43 -11.37
C THR A 68 20.77 -22.00 -12.75
N GLY A 69 21.90 -22.74 -12.84
CA GLY A 69 22.35 -23.36 -14.09
C GLY A 69 21.53 -24.57 -14.55
N ALA A 70 20.54 -25.03 -13.77
CA ALA A 70 19.68 -26.14 -14.18
C ALA A 70 18.62 -25.71 -15.21
N PHE A 71 18.27 -24.42 -15.26
CA PHE A 71 17.21 -23.92 -16.15
C PHE A 71 17.78 -22.94 -17.19
N PRO A 72 17.74 -23.28 -18.50
CA PRO A 72 18.30 -22.45 -19.56
C PRO A 72 17.74 -21.01 -19.59
N LEU A 73 16.49 -20.83 -19.17
CA LEU A 73 15.82 -19.53 -19.16
C LEU A 73 16.57 -18.46 -18.35
N PHE A 74 17.30 -18.83 -17.29
CA PHE A 74 18.07 -17.87 -16.49
C PHE A 74 19.35 -17.45 -17.19
N SER A 75 20.04 -18.39 -17.84
CA SER A 75 21.19 -18.06 -18.70
C SER A 75 20.76 -17.11 -19.81
N ARG A 76 19.63 -17.41 -20.47
CA ARG A 76 19.08 -16.57 -21.53
C ARG A 76 18.65 -15.20 -21.04
N TYR A 77 18.08 -15.11 -19.83
CA TYR A 77 17.79 -13.81 -19.21
C TYR A 77 19.07 -13.01 -18.91
N GLY A 78 20.15 -13.69 -18.53
CA GLY A 78 21.48 -13.08 -18.34
C GLY A 78 22.05 -12.44 -19.60
N ASP A 79 21.81 -13.02 -20.77
CA ASP A 79 22.21 -12.41 -22.05
C ASP A 79 21.54 -11.05 -22.26
N PHE A 80 20.26 -10.90 -21.89
CA PHE A 80 19.55 -9.62 -21.99
C PHE A 80 20.02 -8.59 -20.95
N ILE A 81 20.40 -9.03 -19.75
CA ILE A 81 21.03 -8.16 -18.75
C ILE A 81 22.36 -7.61 -19.29
N ALA A 82 23.20 -8.47 -19.87
CA ALA A 82 24.45 -8.07 -20.50
C ALA A 82 24.22 -7.12 -21.70
N ALA A 83 23.24 -7.42 -22.57
CA ALA A 83 22.87 -6.54 -23.68
C ALA A 83 22.40 -5.16 -23.19
N CYS A 84 21.64 -5.11 -22.10
CA CYS A 84 21.24 -3.85 -21.47
C CYS A 84 22.45 -3.08 -20.92
N ARG A 85 23.44 -3.77 -20.34
CA ARG A 85 24.69 -3.15 -19.88
C ARG A 85 25.47 -2.54 -21.04
N ASP A 86 25.66 -3.30 -22.11
CA ASP A 86 26.38 -2.89 -23.30
C ASP A 86 25.71 -1.70 -24.00
N TYR A 87 24.38 -1.73 -24.10
CA TYR A 87 23.60 -0.69 -24.77
C TYR A 87 23.77 0.69 -24.11
N TYR A 88 23.75 0.76 -22.78
CA TYR A 88 23.92 2.02 -22.06
C TYR A 88 25.39 2.38 -21.86
N SER A 89 26.29 1.42 -21.67
CA SER A 89 27.74 1.60 -21.51
C SER A 89 28.08 2.83 -20.63
N SER A 90 28.73 3.85 -21.21
CA SER A 90 29.12 5.09 -20.51
C SER A 90 27.97 6.06 -20.20
N ASN A 91 26.79 5.88 -20.80
CA ASN A 91 25.58 6.68 -20.57
C ASN A 91 24.70 6.13 -19.43
N MET A 92 25.21 5.17 -18.66
CA MET A 92 24.48 4.49 -17.60
C MET A 92 24.37 5.34 -16.33
N GLY A 93 23.14 5.63 -15.89
CA GLY A 93 22.89 6.25 -14.58
C GLY A 93 23.13 5.28 -13.41
N HIS A 94 23.41 5.82 -12.22
CA HIS A 94 23.73 5.04 -11.02
C HIS A 94 22.67 4.00 -10.63
N GLN A 95 21.38 4.33 -10.77
CA GLN A 95 20.28 3.42 -10.45
C GLN A 95 20.20 2.21 -11.38
N LEU A 96 20.38 2.43 -12.70
CA LEU A 96 20.43 1.35 -13.68
C LEU A 96 21.66 0.47 -13.44
N LYS A 97 22.82 1.09 -13.16
CA LYS A 97 24.04 0.35 -12.84
C LYS A 97 23.85 -0.59 -11.64
N HIS A 98 23.35 -0.07 -10.53
CA HIS A 98 23.11 -0.87 -9.33
C HIS A 98 22.16 -2.05 -9.61
N PHE A 99 21.09 -1.81 -10.37
CA PHE A 99 20.19 -2.89 -10.75
C PHE A 99 20.87 -3.98 -11.59
N LEU A 100 21.63 -3.60 -12.60
CA LEU A 100 22.32 -4.57 -13.45
C LEU A 100 23.37 -5.34 -12.64
N ASP A 101 24.10 -4.67 -11.74
CA ASP A 101 25.07 -5.30 -10.84
C ASP A 101 24.38 -6.31 -9.91
N ASP A 102 23.22 -5.97 -9.32
CA ASP A 102 22.43 -6.87 -8.47
C ASP A 102 21.88 -8.07 -9.26
N ALA A 103 21.37 -7.84 -10.48
CA ALA A 103 20.81 -8.88 -11.33
C ALA A 103 21.88 -9.88 -11.79
N GLU A 104 23.06 -9.39 -12.19
CA GLU A 104 24.20 -10.24 -12.54
C GLU A 104 24.71 -11.04 -11.36
N LEU A 105 24.82 -10.41 -10.18
CA LEU A 105 25.18 -11.11 -8.96
C LEU A 105 24.19 -12.26 -8.68
N MET A 106 22.88 -11.98 -8.76
CA MET A 106 21.83 -12.96 -8.52
C MET A 106 21.89 -14.13 -9.50
N LEU A 107 22.13 -13.85 -10.79
CA LEU A 107 22.29 -14.85 -11.84
C LEU A 107 23.59 -15.68 -11.71
N SER A 108 24.61 -15.13 -11.04
CA SER A 108 25.88 -15.82 -10.82
C SER A 108 25.86 -16.80 -9.63
N LEU A 109 24.83 -16.74 -8.78
CA LEU A 109 24.69 -17.65 -7.65
C LEU A 109 24.48 -19.09 -8.13
N GLU A 110 25.13 -20.05 -7.46
CA GLU A 110 24.89 -21.49 -7.72
C GLU A 110 23.43 -21.85 -7.46
N GLU A 111 22.87 -21.33 -6.36
CA GLU A 111 21.46 -21.47 -6.01
C GLU A 111 20.77 -20.11 -5.93
N MET A 112 19.74 -19.91 -6.75
CA MET A 112 18.93 -18.69 -6.78
C MET A 112 17.71 -18.82 -5.84
N PRO A 113 17.45 -17.82 -5.00
CA PRO A 113 16.25 -17.77 -4.19
C PRO A 113 15.01 -17.40 -5.03
N LEU A 114 13.97 -18.22 -4.92
CA LEU A 114 12.61 -17.94 -5.40
C LEU A 114 11.68 -17.80 -4.21
N LEU A 115 11.04 -16.64 -4.06
CA LEU A 115 9.90 -16.52 -3.16
C LEU A 115 8.63 -16.90 -3.94
N VAL A 116 8.07 -18.07 -3.63
CA VAL A 116 6.82 -18.57 -4.19
C VAL A 116 5.70 -18.17 -3.26
N VAL A 117 4.72 -17.42 -3.76
CA VAL A 117 3.52 -17.07 -3.00
C VAL A 117 2.31 -17.68 -3.69
N SER A 118 1.73 -18.72 -3.08
CA SER A 118 0.64 -19.50 -3.63
C SER A 118 -0.67 -19.18 -2.91
N ASP A 119 -1.71 -18.82 -3.65
CA ASP A 119 -3.07 -18.74 -3.11
C ASP A 119 -3.91 -19.99 -3.43
N HIS A 120 -4.86 -20.30 -2.57
CA HIS A 120 -5.75 -21.45 -2.68
C HIS A 120 -7.17 -21.07 -2.26
N ASN A 121 -8.16 -21.82 -2.74
CA ASN A 121 -9.59 -21.50 -2.62
C ASN A 121 -9.97 -20.17 -3.29
N THR A 122 -9.26 -19.82 -4.37
CA THR A 122 -9.51 -18.65 -5.21
C THR A 122 -9.96 -19.09 -6.60
N TYR A 123 -10.52 -18.16 -7.38
CA TYR A 123 -10.97 -18.45 -8.74
C TYR A 123 -9.82 -18.80 -9.71
N GLY A 124 -8.56 -18.56 -9.32
CA GLY A 124 -7.42 -18.51 -10.22
C GLY A 124 -7.53 -17.37 -11.26
N LEU A 125 -6.56 -17.28 -12.16
CA LEU A 125 -6.54 -16.28 -13.23
C LEU A 125 -7.28 -16.79 -14.47
N ARG A 126 -8.59 -16.55 -14.51
CA ARG A 126 -9.45 -16.85 -15.67
C ARG A 126 -9.04 -16.07 -16.92
N GLY A 127 -9.37 -16.64 -18.08
CA GLY A 127 -9.17 -16.02 -19.40
C GLY A 127 -7.79 -16.24 -20.01
N SER A 128 -7.01 -17.18 -19.48
CA SER A 128 -5.67 -17.53 -19.99
C SER A 128 -5.67 -18.15 -21.40
N ARG A 129 -6.82 -18.62 -21.89
CA ARG A 129 -7.01 -19.15 -23.26
C ARG A 129 -7.65 -18.13 -24.22
N THR A 130 -8.45 -17.20 -23.70
CA THR A 130 -9.17 -16.17 -24.47
C THR A 130 -8.30 -14.93 -24.70
N LEU A 131 -7.51 -14.55 -23.70
CA LEU A 131 -6.63 -13.37 -23.72
C LEU A 131 -7.41 -12.08 -24.05
N GLU A 132 -8.65 -11.97 -23.56
CA GLU A 132 -9.50 -10.79 -23.80
C GLU A 132 -9.11 -9.64 -22.86
N ILE A 133 -9.27 -8.41 -23.37
CA ILE A 133 -9.04 -7.22 -22.56
C ILE A 133 -10.05 -7.19 -21.41
N GLY A 134 -9.54 -7.29 -20.19
CA GLY A 134 -10.36 -7.35 -18.98
C GLY A 134 -10.36 -8.72 -18.31
N ASP A 135 -9.82 -9.75 -18.95
CA ASP A 135 -9.59 -11.03 -18.28
C ASP A 135 -8.60 -10.84 -17.12
N PRO A 136 -8.84 -11.47 -15.95
CA PRO A 136 -7.90 -11.41 -14.82
C PRO A 136 -6.47 -11.80 -15.19
N TRP A 137 -6.30 -12.80 -16.06
CA TRP A 137 -5.00 -13.19 -16.61
C TRP A 137 -4.31 -11.99 -17.28
N GLU A 138 -4.94 -11.41 -18.30
CA GLU A 138 -4.37 -10.31 -19.08
C GLU A 138 -4.12 -9.05 -18.24
N ALA A 139 -5.01 -8.74 -17.29
CA ALA A 139 -4.84 -7.61 -16.39
C ALA A 139 -3.58 -7.72 -15.52
N LEU A 140 -3.21 -8.94 -15.11
CA LEU A 140 -2.04 -9.20 -14.28
C LEU A 140 -0.75 -9.32 -15.12
N THR A 141 -0.76 -10.14 -16.17
CA THR A 141 0.45 -10.53 -16.92
C THR A 141 0.77 -9.60 -18.09
N SER A 142 -0.26 -8.99 -18.67
CA SER A 142 -0.18 -8.42 -20.02
C SER A 142 -0.37 -6.91 -20.06
N ALA A 143 -1.14 -6.33 -19.13
CA ALA A 143 -1.58 -4.95 -19.23
C ALA A 143 -1.11 -4.04 -18.08
N ASP A 144 -0.32 -3.01 -18.38
CA ASP A 144 -0.03 -1.90 -17.46
C ASP A 144 -1.15 -0.84 -17.53
N GLY A 145 -1.80 -0.55 -16.40
CA GLY A 145 -2.85 0.46 -16.30
C GLY A 145 -4.23 0.06 -16.83
N ILE A 146 -4.43 -1.20 -17.22
CA ILE A 146 -5.74 -1.77 -17.58
C ILE A 146 -6.15 -2.70 -16.43
N SER A 147 -7.23 -2.35 -15.74
CA SER A 147 -7.84 -3.23 -14.75
C SER A 147 -8.67 -4.30 -15.44
N ALA A 148 -8.81 -5.47 -14.79
CA ALA A 148 -9.78 -6.48 -15.21
C ALA A 148 -11.19 -5.85 -15.37
N GLY A 149 -12.00 -6.45 -16.24
CA GLY A 149 -13.34 -5.98 -16.60
C GLY A 149 -14.20 -5.67 -15.38
N LYS A 150 -15.14 -4.74 -15.57
CA LYS A 150 -16.00 -4.19 -14.51
C LYS A 150 -17.04 -5.21 -14.06
N ASP A 151 -16.72 -5.99 -13.04
CA ASP A 151 -17.71 -6.24 -11.99
C ASP A 151 -17.79 -4.98 -11.13
N GLU A 152 -18.99 -4.60 -10.67
CA GLU A 152 -19.27 -3.30 -10.03
C GLU A 152 -18.46 -3.01 -8.74
N GLY A 153 -17.59 -3.94 -8.30
CA GLY A 153 -16.65 -3.84 -7.17
C GLY A 153 -15.15 -3.95 -7.51
N SER A 154 -14.73 -4.01 -8.79
CA SER A 154 -13.30 -4.10 -9.18
C SER A 154 -12.57 -2.74 -9.12
N GLY A 155 -12.67 -2.05 -7.99
CA GLY A 155 -11.95 -0.80 -7.69
C GLY A 155 -10.45 -0.99 -7.45
N GLY A 156 -9.78 -1.88 -8.18
CA GLY A 156 -8.35 -2.12 -8.10
C GLY A 156 -7.56 -0.88 -8.55
N SER A 157 -6.49 -0.56 -7.82
CA SER A 157 -5.54 0.48 -8.18
C SER A 157 -5.02 0.29 -9.60
N TYR A 158 -4.62 1.37 -10.29
CA TYR A 158 -4.14 1.48 -11.68
C TYR A 158 -2.99 0.52 -12.10
N GLY A 159 -3.01 -0.76 -11.75
CA GLY A 159 -1.92 -1.71 -11.99
C GLY A 159 -0.62 -1.32 -11.27
N ILE A 160 -0.71 -0.59 -10.16
CA ILE A 160 0.47 -0.18 -9.39
C ILE A 160 0.82 -1.25 -8.36
N GLY A 161 -0.16 -1.81 -7.63
CA GLY A 161 0.03 -2.87 -6.62
C GLY A 161 0.79 -4.11 -7.13
N LYS A 162 0.47 -4.57 -8.35
CA LYS A 162 1.16 -5.65 -9.07
C LYS A 162 2.68 -5.46 -9.26
N ASN A 163 3.21 -4.27 -8.97
CA ASN A 163 4.64 -4.00 -9.03
C ASN A 163 5.39 -4.37 -7.73
N ALA A 164 4.69 -4.65 -6.63
CA ALA A 164 5.31 -5.06 -5.37
C ALA A 164 6.16 -6.35 -5.52
N PRO A 165 5.71 -7.41 -6.22
CA PRO A 165 6.55 -8.58 -6.51
C PRO A 165 7.85 -8.22 -7.27
N PHE A 166 7.77 -7.34 -8.26
CA PHE A 166 8.95 -6.89 -9.02
C PHE A 166 9.93 -6.07 -8.17
N ALA A 167 9.44 -5.32 -7.17
CA ALA A 167 10.29 -4.61 -6.22
C ALA A 167 11.07 -5.55 -5.29
N CYS A 168 10.62 -6.81 -5.15
CA CYS A 168 11.24 -7.86 -4.34
C CYS A 168 12.25 -8.72 -5.12
N SER A 169 12.35 -8.54 -6.44
CA SER A 169 13.24 -9.29 -7.34
C SER A 169 14.44 -8.43 -7.74
N ALA A 170 15.66 -8.91 -7.48
CA ALA A 170 16.89 -8.26 -7.96
C ALA A 170 16.92 -8.15 -9.50
N MET A 171 16.32 -9.12 -10.18
CA MET A 171 16.27 -9.22 -11.64
C MET A 171 14.99 -8.61 -12.25
N ARG A 172 14.08 -8.09 -11.42
CA ARG A 172 12.72 -7.66 -11.80
C ARG A 172 11.99 -8.69 -12.66
N THR A 173 12.05 -9.94 -12.21
CA THR A 173 11.46 -11.10 -12.90
C THR A 173 10.45 -11.78 -11.98
N VAL A 174 9.23 -11.95 -12.47
CA VAL A 174 8.13 -12.61 -11.76
C VAL A 174 7.46 -13.59 -12.69
N PHE A 175 7.24 -14.82 -12.24
CA PHE A 175 6.45 -15.80 -12.97
C PHE A 175 5.07 -15.92 -12.33
N TYR A 176 4.07 -16.16 -13.18
CA TYR A 176 2.70 -16.41 -12.79
C TYR A 176 2.32 -17.80 -13.27
N ASN A 177 1.81 -18.61 -12.36
CA ASN A 177 1.25 -19.92 -12.63
C ASN A 177 -0.18 -19.95 -12.09
N THR A 178 -1.11 -20.58 -12.80
CA THR A 178 -2.50 -20.65 -12.33
C THR A 178 -3.12 -22.00 -12.66
N LEU A 179 -4.07 -22.42 -11.83
CA LEU A 179 -5.15 -23.32 -12.20
C LEU A 179 -6.46 -22.60 -11.87
N ASP A 180 -7.26 -22.26 -12.87
CA ASP A 180 -8.53 -21.59 -12.64
C ASP A 180 -9.68 -22.58 -12.37
N VAL A 181 -10.83 -22.06 -11.96
CA VAL A 181 -12.04 -22.85 -11.69
C VAL A 181 -12.66 -23.49 -12.94
N ASP A 182 -12.26 -23.06 -14.13
CA ASP A 182 -12.67 -23.65 -15.41
C ASP A 182 -11.72 -24.79 -15.83
N GLY A 183 -10.78 -25.16 -14.95
CA GLY A 183 -9.80 -26.23 -15.15
C GLY A 183 -8.68 -25.85 -16.12
N GLN A 184 -8.48 -24.56 -16.40
CA GLN A 184 -7.40 -24.09 -17.27
C GLN A 184 -6.15 -23.80 -16.45
N SER A 185 -5.03 -24.42 -16.86
CA SER A 185 -3.70 -24.09 -16.34
C SER A 185 -2.92 -23.28 -17.35
N ALA A 186 -2.20 -22.28 -16.86
CA ALA A 186 -1.33 -21.44 -17.68
C ALA A 186 -0.16 -20.90 -16.87
N PHE A 187 0.98 -20.74 -17.54
CA PHE A 187 2.22 -20.24 -16.96
C PHE A 187 2.85 -19.15 -17.85
N THR A 188 3.40 -18.10 -17.25
CA THR A 188 4.22 -17.12 -17.96
C THR A 188 5.21 -16.43 -17.03
N GLY A 189 6.37 -16.06 -17.56
CA GLY A 189 7.31 -15.15 -16.90
C GLY A 189 7.16 -13.73 -17.42
N VAL A 190 7.35 -12.74 -16.55
CA VAL A 190 7.40 -11.33 -16.91
C VAL A 190 8.71 -10.73 -16.39
N GLY A 191 9.48 -10.13 -17.29
CA GLY A 191 10.75 -9.47 -17.00
C GLY A 191 10.65 -7.97 -17.33
N ARG A 192 11.24 -7.12 -16.47
CA ARG A 192 11.20 -5.65 -16.64
C ARG A 192 12.60 -5.05 -16.60
N LEU A 193 13.12 -4.71 -17.78
CA LEU A 193 14.44 -4.11 -17.97
C LEU A 193 14.31 -2.63 -18.38
N ALA A 194 15.33 -2.08 -19.03
CA ALA A 194 15.25 -0.88 -19.84
C ALA A 194 15.26 -1.28 -21.33
N THR A 195 15.00 -0.34 -22.24
CA THR A 195 15.26 -0.57 -23.67
C THR A 195 16.72 -0.93 -23.88
N PHE A 196 16.98 -2.00 -24.63
CA PHE A 196 18.31 -2.42 -25.06
C PHE A 196 18.26 -2.84 -26.53
N TYR A 197 19.42 -2.92 -27.18
CA TYR A 197 19.51 -3.45 -28.54
C TYR A 197 19.65 -4.97 -28.50
N ASP A 198 18.72 -5.67 -29.15
CA ASP A 198 18.74 -7.13 -29.28
C ASP A 198 19.30 -7.51 -30.65
N LYS A 199 20.43 -8.21 -30.65
CA LYS A 199 21.12 -8.65 -31.86
C LYS A 199 20.32 -9.67 -32.66
N ASP A 200 19.47 -10.46 -31.99
CA ASP A 200 18.65 -11.49 -32.64
C ASP A 200 17.48 -10.86 -33.41
N LEU A 201 16.99 -9.71 -32.93
CA LEU A 201 15.94 -8.92 -33.58
C LEU A 201 16.48 -7.88 -34.56
N ASP A 202 17.76 -7.52 -34.44
CA ASP A 202 18.37 -6.34 -35.09
C ASP A 202 17.56 -5.05 -34.84
N ASP A 203 17.04 -4.89 -33.62
CA ASP A 203 16.27 -3.72 -33.20
C ASP A 203 16.46 -3.43 -31.71
N ASP A 204 16.16 -2.19 -31.32
CA ASP A 204 15.92 -1.85 -29.92
C ASP A 204 14.68 -2.61 -29.41
N THR A 205 14.59 -2.85 -28.10
CA THR A 205 13.46 -3.58 -27.50
C THR A 205 12.53 -2.69 -26.68
N GLN A 206 11.28 -3.14 -26.54
CA GLN A 206 10.40 -2.71 -25.46
C GLN A 206 10.97 -3.17 -24.11
N ARG A 207 10.71 -2.43 -23.03
CA ARG A 207 11.29 -2.75 -21.70
C ARG A 207 10.73 -4.01 -21.01
N ILE A 208 9.58 -4.51 -21.47
CA ILE A 208 8.87 -5.63 -20.84
C ILE A 208 9.01 -6.85 -21.74
N GLY A 209 9.63 -7.90 -21.21
CA GLY A 209 9.75 -9.19 -21.86
C GLY A 209 8.87 -10.25 -21.20
N ARG A 210 8.55 -11.30 -21.94
CA ARG A 210 7.79 -12.45 -21.42
C ARG A 210 8.45 -13.78 -21.73
N TYR A 211 8.42 -14.69 -20.75
CA TYR A 211 8.76 -16.10 -20.93
C TYR A 211 7.47 -16.84 -21.23
N GLN A 212 7.35 -17.36 -22.45
CA GLN A 212 6.09 -17.81 -23.03
C GLN A 212 6.34 -18.67 -24.27
N ASN A 213 5.29 -19.25 -24.85
CA ASN A 213 5.36 -19.96 -26.13
C ASN A 213 5.27 -18.96 -27.31
N ASN A 214 6.36 -18.86 -28.09
CA ASN A 214 6.55 -17.84 -29.12
C ASN A 214 6.45 -18.42 -30.54
N ASP A 215 5.42 -18.03 -31.28
CA ASP A 215 5.27 -18.27 -32.70
C ASP A 215 5.42 -16.94 -33.45
N THR A 216 6.68 -16.59 -33.74
CA THR A 216 7.06 -15.34 -34.41
C THR A 216 6.53 -15.28 -35.85
N GLU A 217 6.47 -16.42 -36.55
CA GLU A 217 5.98 -16.50 -37.93
C GLU A 217 4.52 -16.05 -38.03
N HIS A 218 3.66 -16.53 -37.12
CA HIS A 218 2.24 -16.18 -37.10
C HIS A 218 1.91 -15.04 -36.13
N LYS A 219 2.92 -14.44 -35.49
CA LYS A 219 2.78 -13.41 -34.45
C LYS A 219 1.85 -13.83 -33.32
N LYS A 220 1.94 -15.09 -32.90
CA LYS A 220 1.19 -15.64 -31.77
C LYS A 220 2.12 -15.83 -30.59
N TYR A 221 1.70 -15.31 -29.45
CA TYR A 221 2.49 -15.26 -28.23
C TYR A 221 1.59 -15.72 -27.09
N LEU A 222 1.70 -16.99 -26.72
CA LEU A 222 0.75 -17.64 -25.83
C LEU A 222 1.42 -18.02 -24.52
N PRO A 223 0.67 -18.06 -23.41
CA PRO A 223 1.13 -18.71 -22.18
C PRO A 223 1.62 -20.13 -22.44
N ILE A 224 2.42 -20.64 -21.52
CA ILE A 224 2.86 -22.04 -21.50
C ILE A 224 1.73 -22.87 -20.89
N TYR A 225 1.19 -23.80 -21.65
CA TYR A 225 0.07 -24.67 -21.26
C TYR A 225 0.54 -26.09 -20.92
N PRO A 226 -0.23 -26.93 -20.21
CA PRO A 226 0.21 -28.27 -19.78
C PRO A 226 0.74 -29.17 -20.91
N GLU A 227 0.26 -28.96 -22.14
CA GLU A 227 0.71 -29.65 -23.34
C GLU A 227 2.11 -29.23 -23.85
N ASP A 228 2.64 -28.09 -23.41
CA ASP A 228 3.98 -27.61 -23.76
C ASP A 228 5.05 -28.24 -22.85
N SER A 229 6.23 -28.61 -23.35
CA SER A 229 7.28 -29.18 -22.50
C SER A 229 8.14 -28.07 -21.88
N ASP A 230 8.11 -27.88 -20.56
CA ASP A 230 8.93 -26.86 -19.86
C ASP A 230 9.31 -27.30 -18.44
N GLU A 231 10.59 -27.65 -18.24
CA GLU A 231 11.08 -28.19 -16.96
C GLU A 231 10.94 -27.22 -15.79
N PHE A 232 10.97 -25.90 -16.05
CA PHE A 232 10.84 -24.89 -15.00
C PHE A 232 9.40 -24.74 -14.52
N ARG A 233 8.44 -24.62 -15.45
CA ARG A 233 7.01 -24.65 -15.15
C ARG A 233 6.63 -25.90 -14.37
N ASP A 234 7.20 -27.04 -14.74
CA ASP A 234 6.85 -28.34 -14.17
C ASP A 234 7.18 -28.44 -12.66
N LEU A 235 7.98 -27.52 -12.10
CA LEU A 235 8.20 -27.37 -10.66
C LEU A 235 6.98 -26.85 -9.88
N PHE A 236 6.02 -26.24 -10.59
CA PHE A 236 4.90 -25.49 -10.01
C PHE A 236 3.54 -26.07 -10.43
N VAL A 237 3.48 -27.35 -10.82
CA VAL A 237 2.21 -27.97 -11.25
C VAL A 237 1.22 -28.01 -10.09
N ARG A 238 0.04 -27.42 -10.32
CA ARG A 238 -1.11 -27.48 -9.43
C ARG A 238 -1.91 -28.76 -9.69
N GLN A 239 -2.39 -29.38 -8.63
CA GLN A 239 -3.21 -30.59 -8.73
C GLN A 239 -4.65 -30.24 -9.10
N GLU A 240 -5.37 -31.18 -9.70
CA GLU A 240 -6.80 -31.01 -9.99
C GLU A 240 -7.58 -30.66 -8.71
N GLY A 241 -8.41 -29.61 -8.78
CA GLY A 241 -9.16 -29.10 -7.64
C GLY A 241 -8.42 -28.10 -6.75
N ASP A 242 -7.11 -27.89 -6.96
CA ASP A 242 -6.32 -26.88 -6.25
C ASP A 242 -6.29 -25.53 -6.99
N CYS A 243 -7.48 -24.96 -7.19
CA CYS A 243 -7.64 -23.70 -7.91
C CYS A 243 -6.96 -22.55 -7.15
N GLY A 244 -6.19 -21.76 -7.92
CA GLY A 244 -5.47 -20.60 -7.44
C GLY A 244 -4.28 -20.23 -8.32
N THR A 245 -3.45 -19.35 -7.79
CA THR A 245 -2.39 -18.65 -8.50
C THR A 245 -1.10 -18.67 -7.68
N ASP A 246 0.03 -18.92 -8.35
CA ASP A 246 1.35 -18.70 -7.78
C ASP A 246 1.97 -17.44 -8.36
N VAL A 247 2.45 -16.57 -7.47
CA VAL A 247 3.31 -15.43 -7.79
C VAL A 247 4.73 -15.82 -7.38
N ILE A 248 5.58 -16.08 -8.37
CA ILE A 248 6.93 -16.63 -8.18
C ILE A 248 7.94 -15.52 -8.45
N ILE A 249 8.56 -15.01 -7.40
CA ILE A 249 9.52 -13.90 -7.46
C ILE A 249 10.92 -14.48 -7.62
N ALA A 250 11.48 -14.38 -8.82
CA ALA A 250 12.80 -14.91 -9.11
C ALA A 250 13.92 -13.94 -8.69
N GLY A 251 14.96 -14.47 -8.06
CA GLY A 251 16.04 -13.66 -7.53
C GLY A 251 15.57 -12.78 -6.36
N PHE A 252 14.87 -13.38 -5.40
CA PHE A 252 14.32 -12.68 -4.24
C PHE A 252 15.44 -12.04 -3.40
N SER A 253 15.45 -10.71 -3.33
CA SER A 253 16.59 -9.94 -2.79
C SER A 253 16.52 -9.64 -1.29
N PHE A 254 15.50 -10.14 -0.60
CA PHE A 254 15.23 -9.83 0.81
C PHE A 254 15.26 -11.07 1.70
N SER A 255 16.07 -12.08 1.36
CA SER A 255 16.11 -13.37 2.05
C SER A 255 16.47 -13.29 3.54
N GLU A 256 17.07 -12.21 4.02
CA GLU A 256 17.31 -12.03 5.45
C GLU A 256 16.03 -11.62 6.19
N ASN A 257 15.65 -12.39 7.23
CA ASN A 257 14.48 -12.14 8.09
C ASN A 257 13.13 -12.01 7.34
N TRP A 258 13.06 -12.45 6.08
CA TRP A 258 11.87 -12.33 5.25
C TRP A 258 10.64 -12.94 5.91
N ALA A 259 10.77 -14.15 6.47
CA ALA A 259 9.69 -14.89 7.09
C ALA A 259 9.13 -14.14 8.31
N HIS A 260 10.02 -13.55 9.10
CA HIS A 260 9.65 -12.71 10.23
C HIS A 260 8.91 -11.44 9.77
N ASN A 261 9.41 -10.77 8.72
CA ASN A 261 8.79 -9.57 8.16
C ASN A 261 7.40 -9.85 7.54
N VAL A 262 7.24 -10.98 6.84
CA VAL A 262 5.93 -11.44 6.32
C VAL A 262 4.98 -11.72 7.49
N LYS A 263 5.43 -12.47 8.51
CA LYS A 263 4.64 -12.78 9.71
C LYS A 263 4.13 -11.49 10.38
N LYS A 264 5.00 -10.50 10.56
CA LYS A 264 4.66 -9.19 11.11
C LYS A 264 3.65 -8.45 10.24
N ALA A 265 3.89 -8.36 8.94
CA ALA A 265 3.00 -7.67 8.00
C ALA A 265 1.61 -8.31 7.96
N VAL A 266 1.53 -9.63 7.92
CA VAL A 266 0.26 -10.37 7.90
C VAL A 266 -0.50 -10.17 9.21
N ALA A 267 0.16 -10.35 10.36
CA ALA A 267 -0.46 -10.15 11.67
C ALA A 267 -0.95 -8.69 11.87
N LYS A 268 -0.19 -7.70 11.40
CA LYS A 268 -0.57 -6.29 11.45
C LYS A 268 -1.77 -5.96 10.57
N ASN A 269 -1.75 -6.44 9.33
CA ASN A 269 -2.68 -5.96 8.30
C ASN A 269 -3.94 -6.82 8.18
N PHE A 270 -3.94 -8.08 8.62
CA PHE A 270 -5.03 -9.03 8.37
C PHE A 270 -5.52 -9.76 9.63
N PHE A 271 -5.25 -9.26 10.84
CA PHE A 271 -5.74 -9.92 12.06
C PHE A 271 -7.26 -10.10 12.08
N VAL A 272 -8.02 -9.17 11.46
CA VAL A 272 -9.49 -9.28 11.34
C VAL A 272 -9.84 -10.45 10.41
N ALA A 273 -9.27 -10.50 9.20
CA ALA A 273 -9.51 -11.57 8.25
C ALA A 273 -9.16 -12.97 8.80
N ILE A 274 -8.07 -13.04 9.57
CA ILE A 274 -7.61 -14.28 10.21
C ILE A 274 -8.54 -14.68 11.36
N ALA A 275 -8.92 -13.74 12.23
CA ALA A 275 -9.82 -14.01 13.34
C ALA A 275 -11.24 -14.42 12.85
N GLU A 276 -11.66 -13.92 11.69
CA GLU A 276 -12.95 -14.27 11.05
C GLU A 276 -12.88 -15.56 10.23
N ARG A 277 -11.72 -16.25 10.19
CA ARG A 277 -11.50 -17.46 9.39
C ARG A 277 -11.77 -17.24 7.90
N SER A 278 -11.47 -16.03 7.41
CA SER A 278 -11.48 -15.70 5.98
C SER A 278 -10.12 -15.89 5.34
N LEU A 279 -9.03 -15.77 6.11
CA LEU A 279 -7.65 -15.92 5.66
C LEU A 279 -6.85 -16.85 6.59
N VAL A 280 -6.10 -17.77 6.00
CA VAL A 280 -5.00 -18.49 6.64
C VAL A 280 -3.71 -18.19 5.88
N VAL A 281 -2.64 -17.90 6.61
CA VAL A 281 -1.33 -17.68 5.98
C VAL A 281 -0.32 -18.68 6.51
N GLU A 282 0.40 -19.32 5.60
CA GLU A 282 1.51 -20.21 5.91
C GLU A 282 2.82 -19.59 5.44
N ILE A 283 3.87 -19.70 6.25
CA ILE A 283 5.21 -19.21 5.95
C ILE A 283 6.18 -20.38 6.10
N VAL A 284 6.81 -20.77 5.01
CA VAL A 284 7.73 -21.90 4.91
C VAL A 284 9.14 -21.38 4.63
N ASP A 285 10.02 -21.50 5.61
CA ASP A 285 11.41 -21.00 5.56
C ASP A 285 12.37 -22.07 6.10
N GLY A 286 13.29 -22.54 5.25
CA GLY A 286 14.29 -23.56 5.65
C GLY A 286 13.68 -24.84 6.25
N GLY A 287 12.48 -25.24 5.78
CA GLY A 287 11.73 -26.39 6.31
C GLY A 287 10.92 -26.10 7.58
N THR A 288 11.03 -24.90 8.15
CA THR A 288 10.19 -24.46 9.26
C THR A 288 8.88 -23.89 8.72
N LYS A 289 7.75 -24.46 9.16
CA LYS A 289 6.41 -23.98 8.81
C LYS A 289 5.80 -23.20 9.96
N THR A 290 5.48 -21.92 9.73
CA THR A 290 4.70 -21.07 10.63
C THR A 290 3.32 -20.86 10.03
N VAL A 291 2.25 -21.08 10.80
CA VAL A 291 0.87 -20.87 10.35
C VAL A 291 0.23 -19.75 11.16
N LEU A 292 -0.39 -18.79 10.48
CA LEU A 292 -1.22 -17.73 11.05
C LEU A 292 -2.67 -18.05 10.72
N ASN A 293 -3.40 -18.53 11.72
CA ASN A 293 -4.83 -18.79 11.68
C ASN A 293 -5.48 -18.29 12.99
N GLU A 294 -6.78 -18.48 13.16
CA GLU A 294 -7.52 -18.01 14.33
C GLU A 294 -7.00 -18.55 15.67
N ASN A 295 -6.36 -19.73 15.64
CA ASN A 295 -5.84 -20.40 16.84
C ASN A 295 -4.41 -19.98 17.19
N THR A 296 -3.61 -19.58 16.19
CA THR A 296 -2.19 -19.22 16.39
C THR A 296 -1.95 -17.71 16.48
N LEU A 297 -2.87 -16.89 15.95
CA LEU A 297 -2.72 -15.44 15.83
C LEU A 297 -2.40 -14.74 17.17
N ALA A 298 -3.08 -15.11 18.25
CA ALA A 298 -2.85 -14.50 19.57
C ALA A 298 -1.41 -14.69 20.04
N ASN A 299 -0.88 -15.91 19.92
CA ASN A 299 0.51 -16.22 20.30
C ASN A 299 1.51 -15.52 19.38
N VAL A 300 1.20 -15.41 18.08
CA VAL A 300 2.05 -14.68 17.12
C VAL A 300 2.13 -13.20 17.50
N LEU A 301 1.00 -12.55 17.79
CA LEU A 301 0.97 -11.13 18.17
C LEU A 301 1.69 -10.89 19.50
N GLU A 302 1.51 -11.76 20.49
CA GLU A 302 2.20 -11.68 21.78
C GLU A 302 3.73 -11.80 21.59
N GLY A 303 4.18 -12.70 20.72
CA GLY A 303 5.59 -12.87 20.38
C GLY A 303 6.21 -11.70 19.62
N LEU A 304 5.39 -10.79 19.07
CA LEU A 304 5.83 -9.59 18.33
C LEU A 304 5.70 -8.30 19.14
N LYS A 305 5.18 -8.34 20.38
CA LYS A 305 4.75 -7.16 21.15
C LYS A 305 5.83 -6.11 21.40
N ASP A 306 7.09 -6.51 21.49
CA ASP A 306 8.22 -5.62 21.84
C ASP A 306 8.71 -4.79 20.64
N GLU A 307 8.17 -5.03 19.45
CA GLU A 307 8.46 -4.25 18.26
C GLU A 307 7.61 -2.97 18.18
N SER A 308 8.19 -1.86 17.67
CA SER A 308 7.66 -0.50 17.87
C SER A 308 6.25 -0.22 17.34
N ASP A 309 5.69 -1.11 16.51
CA ASP A 309 4.36 -0.98 15.90
C ASP A 309 3.39 -2.11 16.30
N MET A 310 3.89 -3.18 16.92
CA MET A 310 3.11 -4.39 17.14
C MET A 310 2.36 -4.35 18.46
N MET A 311 2.83 -3.58 19.44
CA MET A 311 2.06 -3.29 20.66
C MET A 311 0.70 -2.64 20.34
N ASP A 312 0.65 -1.69 19.41
CA ASP A 312 -0.61 -1.07 18.97
C ASP A 312 -1.52 -2.09 18.26
N THR A 313 -0.93 -2.98 17.45
CA THR A 313 -1.66 -4.06 16.78
C THR A 313 -2.25 -5.04 17.79
N LEU A 314 -1.48 -5.45 18.80
CA LEU A 314 -1.93 -6.33 19.88
C LEU A 314 -3.10 -5.72 20.66
N ARG A 315 -3.04 -4.41 20.96
CA ARG A 315 -4.14 -3.69 21.63
C ARG A 315 -5.39 -3.59 20.76
N LEU A 316 -5.23 -3.39 19.45
CA LEU A 316 -6.35 -3.39 18.49
C LEU A 316 -6.98 -4.79 18.39
N PHE A 317 -6.16 -5.84 18.38
CA PHE A 317 -6.62 -7.22 18.41
C PHE A 317 -7.35 -7.56 19.72
N GLU A 318 -6.87 -7.08 20.86
CA GLU A 318 -7.58 -7.18 22.14
C GLU A 318 -8.93 -6.46 22.06
N ALA A 319 -8.98 -5.23 21.51
CA ALA A 319 -10.24 -4.52 21.33
C ALA A 319 -11.22 -5.21 20.38
N TYR A 320 -10.72 -5.97 19.39
CA TYR A 320 -11.55 -6.78 18.49
C TYR A 320 -12.12 -8.03 19.16
N THR A 321 -11.32 -8.71 19.99
CA THR A 321 -11.68 -9.99 20.63
C THR A 321 -12.39 -9.84 21.97
N HIS A 322 -12.07 -8.79 22.72
CA HIS A 322 -12.57 -8.50 24.07
C HIS A 322 -13.08 -7.05 24.17
N SER A 323 -14.02 -6.72 23.29
CA SER A 323 -14.62 -5.38 23.22
C SER A 323 -15.44 -5.05 24.47
N ASP A 324 -15.36 -3.81 24.93
CA ASP A 324 -16.27 -3.27 25.95
C ASP A 324 -17.61 -2.85 25.32
N PHE A 325 -17.55 -2.41 24.07
CA PHE A 325 -18.70 -1.91 23.32
C PHE A 325 -18.61 -2.31 21.85
N VAL A 326 -19.73 -2.80 21.30
CA VAL A 326 -19.89 -3.16 19.89
C VAL A 326 -21.16 -2.51 19.36
N THR A 327 -21.07 -1.84 18.22
CA THR A 327 -22.24 -1.25 17.56
C THR A 327 -22.10 -1.30 16.04
N ARG A 328 -23.22 -1.09 15.34
CA ARG A 328 -23.26 -0.93 13.89
C ARG A 328 -23.79 0.46 13.55
N LEU A 329 -22.98 1.19 12.80
CA LEU A 329 -23.31 2.50 12.26
C LEU A 329 -23.95 2.34 10.89
N SER A 330 -24.84 3.28 10.57
CA SER A 330 -25.50 3.38 9.26
C SER A 330 -25.01 4.64 8.56
N ILE A 331 -24.02 4.51 7.69
CA ILE A 331 -23.40 5.62 6.97
C ILE A 331 -24.13 5.90 5.66
N GLU A 332 -24.33 4.85 4.86
CA GLU A 332 -25.06 4.86 3.59
C GLU A 332 -26.22 3.85 3.57
N SER A 333 -26.01 2.69 4.17
CA SER A 333 -27.00 1.63 4.34
C SER A 333 -27.08 1.23 5.81
N GLU A 334 -28.17 0.56 6.19
CA GLU A 334 -28.37 0.12 7.57
C GLU A 334 -27.23 -0.81 8.01
N GLY A 335 -26.51 -0.45 9.08
CA GLY A 335 -25.45 -1.27 9.67
C GLY A 335 -24.33 -1.65 8.68
N ASP A 336 -23.82 -0.67 7.92
CA ASP A 336 -22.75 -0.86 6.93
C ASP A 336 -21.33 -0.64 7.50
N VAL A 337 -21.23 -0.25 8.78
CA VAL A 337 -19.96 -0.16 9.50
C VAL A 337 -20.10 -0.76 10.89
N GLU A 338 -19.31 -1.77 11.22
CA GLU A 338 -19.19 -2.30 12.57
C GLU A 338 -18.07 -1.58 13.33
N VAL A 339 -18.31 -1.21 14.59
CA VAL A 339 -17.34 -0.57 15.45
C VAL A 339 -17.22 -1.36 16.75
N ARG A 340 -16.00 -1.76 17.07
CA ARG A 340 -15.62 -2.43 18.32
C ARG A 340 -14.66 -1.55 19.10
N ILE A 341 -14.93 -1.32 20.38
CA ILE A 341 -14.13 -0.42 21.21
C ILE A 341 -13.80 -1.10 22.53
N ALA A 342 -12.56 -0.95 22.98
CA ALA A 342 -12.15 -1.29 24.33
C ALA A 342 -11.23 -0.21 24.92
N SER A 343 -11.29 -0.08 26.24
CA SER A 343 -10.45 0.83 27.03
C SER A 343 -9.72 0.07 28.12
N ARG A 344 -8.39 0.21 28.15
CA ARG A 344 -7.53 -0.31 29.22
C ARG A 344 -6.51 0.76 29.61
N PRO A 345 -5.99 0.77 30.85
CA PRO A 345 -4.98 1.74 31.27
C PRO A 345 -3.69 1.68 30.45
N ASN A 346 -3.28 0.49 30.03
CA ASN A 346 -2.08 0.22 29.23
C ASN A 346 -2.28 0.49 27.72
N PHE A 347 -3.47 0.90 27.28
CA PHE A 347 -3.71 1.24 25.88
C PHE A 347 -3.13 2.62 25.52
N GLY A 348 -2.82 2.79 24.24
CA GLY A 348 -2.65 4.12 23.65
C GLY A 348 -4.00 4.73 23.28
N LYS A 349 -3.99 5.55 22.21
CA LYS A 349 -5.21 6.04 21.55
C LYS A 349 -5.11 5.65 20.09
N LYS A 350 -5.89 4.67 19.66
CA LYS A 350 -5.79 4.12 18.31
C LYS A 350 -7.16 3.75 17.75
N ILE A 351 -7.36 4.09 16.49
CA ILE A 351 -8.50 3.67 15.68
C ILE A 351 -7.90 3.02 14.44
N ALA A 352 -8.38 1.84 14.08
CA ALA A 352 -7.99 1.13 12.87
C ALA A 352 -9.22 0.88 11.99
N ASN A 353 -9.13 1.27 10.72
CA ASN A 353 -10.17 1.03 9.73
C ASN A 353 -9.81 -0.19 8.89
N PHE A 354 -10.73 -1.13 8.76
CA PHE A 354 -10.61 -2.36 8.00
C PHE A 354 -11.63 -2.38 6.84
N ARG A 355 -11.22 -2.97 5.72
CA ARG A 355 -12.13 -3.38 4.65
C ARG A 355 -13.05 -4.51 5.13
N ASN A 356 -14.09 -4.79 4.35
CA ASN A 356 -14.92 -5.98 4.52
C ASN A 356 -14.12 -7.28 4.38
N THR A 357 -13.06 -7.29 3.57
CA THR A 357 -12.13 -8.42 3.45
C THR A 357 -11.23 -8.60 4.68
N GLY A 358 -11.28 -7.68 5.66
CA GLY A 358 -10.46 -7.73 6.87
C GLY A 358 -9.02 -7.22 6.70
N MET A 359 -8.72 -6.50 5.61
CA MET A 359 -7.45 -5.77 5.43
C MET A 359 -7.47 -4.40 6.13
N LEU A 360 -6.41 -4.07 6.86
CA LEU A 360 -6.17 -2.77 7.46
C LEU A 360 -5.93 -1.69 6.40
N ILE A 361 -6.81 -0.70 6.33
CA ILE A 361 -6.63 0.48 5.49
C ILE A 361 -5.72 1.49 6.16
N ASN A 362 -6.14 2.04 7.30
CA ASN A 362 -5.33 3.05 7.98
C ASN A 362 -5.55 3.04 9.49
N THR A 363 -4.66 3.74 10.18
CA THR A 363 -4.83 4.01 11.60
C THR A 363 -4.73 5.50 11.90
N TYR A 364 -5.46 5.95 12.90
CA TYR A 364 -5.44 7.33 13.37
C TYR A 364 -5.87 7.39 14.83
N PHE A 365 -5.94 8.59 15.41
CA PHE A 365 -6.44 8.79 16.76
C PHE A 365 -7.29 10.05 16.87
N ARG A 366 -8.15 10.04 17.88
CA ARG A 366 -8.90 11.18 18.41
C ARG A 366 -8.42 11.52 19.81
N ARG A 367 -8.35 12.82 20.09
CA ARG A 367 -7.98 13.36 21.39
C ARG A 367 -9.19 13.38 22.31
N ILE A 368 -9.41 12.28 23.02
CA ILE A 368 -10.28 12.21 24.21
C ILE A 368 -9.41 11.93 25.43
N PHE A 369 -9.94 12.11 26.64
CA PHE A 369 -9.15 11.92 27.88
C PHE A 369 -8.69 10.46 28.03
N GLN A 370 -9.65 9.54 27.98
CA GLN A 370 -9.46 8.10 28.17
C GLN A 370 -8.61 7.44 27.07
N ASN A 371 -7.83 6.42 27.43
CA ASN A 371 -7.11 5.56 26.49
C ASN A 371 -8.06 4.53 25.87
N TYR A 372 -7.88 4.21 24.59
CA TYR A 372 -8.77 3.31 23.88
C TYR A 372 -8.10 2.70 22.65
N ALA A 373 -8.62 1.56 22.24
CA ALA A 373 -8.41 0.96 20.94
C ALA A 373 -9.79 0.73 20.30
N ALA A 374 -9.93 1.14 19.04
CA ALA A 374 -11.16 0.97 18.28
C ALA A 374 -10.87 0.32 16.93
N VAL A 375 -11.65 -0.70 16.59
CA VAL A 375 -11.60 -1.41 15.32
C VAL A 375 -12.89 -1.12 14.57
N VAL A 376 -12.75 -0.59 13.36
CA VAL A 376 -13.84 -0.15 12.49
C VAL A 376 -13.81 -1.02 11.26
N ILE A 377 -14.87 -1.76 10.98
CA ILE A 377 -14.93 -2.74 9.88
C ILE A 377 -16.06 -2.35 8.95
N VAL A 378 -15.71 -1.99 7.72
CA VAL A 378 -16.70 -1.74 6.66
C VAL A 378 -17.34 -3.07 6.27
N GLN A 379 -18.65 -3.14 6.23
CA GLN A 379 -19.39 -4.34 5.86
C GLN A 379 -19.62 -4.39 4.34
N GLU A 380 -19.83 -5.59 3.79
CA GLU A 380 -20.06 -5.82 2.36
C GLU A 380 -21.45 -5.31 1.93
N LYS A 381 -21.53 -4.00 1.70
CA LYS A 381 -22.69 -3.22 1.26
C LYS A 381 -22.20 -2.11 0.34
N GLY A 382 -23.11 -1.27 -0.19
CA GLY A 382 -22.76 -0.21 -1.14
C GLY A 382 -21.70 0.83 -0.66
N LEU A 383 -21.39 0.88 0.64
CA LEU A 383 -20.29 1.68 1.18
C LEU A 383 -18.91 1.08 0.85
N SER A 384 -18.77 -0.25 0.83
CA SER A 384 -17.51 -0.94 0.55
C SER A 384 -16.97 -0.57 -0.83
N ASP A 385 -17.81 -0.69 -1.86
CA ASP A 385 -17.45 -0.36 -3.24
C ASP A 385 -17.09 1.11 -3.41
N LEU A 386 -17.82 2.00 -2.72
CA LEU A 386 -17.54 3.43 -2.73
C LEU A 386 -16.16 3.72 -2.14
N LEU A 387 -15.85 3.14 -0.97
CA LEU A 387 -14.58 3.39 -0.29
C LEU A 387 -13.40 2.76 -1.04
N LYS A 388 -13.56 1.58 -1.64
CA LYS A 388 -12.51 0.93 -2.47
C LYS A 388 -12.01 1.86 -3.58
N LYS A 389 -12.91 2.60 -4.25
CA LYS A 389 -12.57 3.61 -5.28
C LYS A 389 -11.79 4.83 -4.75
N THR A 390 -11.75 5.04 -3.44
CA THR A 390 -11.01 6.14 -2.80
C THR A 390 -9.61 5.76 -2.36
N GLU A 391 -9.19 4.52 -2.58
CA GLU A 391 -7.94 4.00 -2.05
C GLU A 391 -6.77 4.16 -3.03
N PRO A 392 -5.55 4.43 -2.54
CA PRO A 392 -4.34 4.35 -3.34
C PRO A 392 -3.90 2.90 -3.54
N ALA A 393 -2.87 2.71 -4.36
CA ALA A 393 -2.33 1.38 -4.66
C ALA A 393 -1.79 0.61 -3.46
N LYS A 394 -1.28 1.32 -2.45
CA LYS A 394 -0.85 0.71 -1.18
C LYS A 394 -2.01 0.34 -0.25
N HIS A 395 -3.22 0.74 -0.63
CA HIS A 395 -4.44 0.55 0.16
C HIS A 395 -4.33 1.08 1.59
N ASP A 396 -3.63 2.20 1.78
CA ASP A 396 -3.21 2.70 3.10
C ASP A 396 -4.00 3.94 3.59
N ASN A 397 -5.00 4.40 2.82
CA ASN A 397 -5.86 5.53 3.18
C ASN A 397 -7.12 5.62 2.30
N TRP A 398 -8.16 6.28 2.82
CA TRP A 398 -9.31 6.73 2.02
C TRP A 398 -9.17 8.20 1.64
N ASP A 399 -9.07 8.48 0.34
CA ASP A 399 -9.04 9.84 -0.21
C ASP A 399 -10.04 10.00 -1.36
N HIS A 400 -11.19 10.61 -1.06
CA HIS A 400 -12.24 10.93 -2.04
C HIS A 400 -11.71 11.64 -3.30
N ARG A 401 -10.61 12.40 -3.22
CA ARG A 401 -10.02 13.10 -4.38
C ARG A 401 -9.48 12.15 -5.44
N ARG A 402 -9.32 10.86 -5.13
CA ARG A 402 -8.92 9.81 -6.08
C ARG A 402 -10.03 9.44 -7.07
N ILE A 403 -11.30 9.73 -6.74
CA ILE A 403 -12.40 9.61 -7.71
C ILE A 403 -12.27 10.75 -8.72
N GLN A 404 -11.61 10.49 -9.83
CA GLN A 404 -11.32 11.46 -10.88
C GLN A 404 -12.48 11.60 -11.89
N GLY A 405 -12.40 12.59 -12.76
CA GLY A 405 -13.44 12.89 -13.75
C GLY A 405 -14.27 14.12 -13.40
N ASN A 406 -14.82 14.74 -14.45
CA ASN A 406 -15.62 15.96 -14.39
C ASN A 406 -17.10 15.76 -14.72
N SER A 407 -17.53 14.51 -14.99
CA SER A 407 -18.94 14.20 -15.17
C SER A 407 -19.73 14.43 -13.89
N ASP A 408 -21.03 14.69 -14.01
CA ASP A 408 -21.90 14.86 -12.86
C ASP A 408 -21.96 13.59 -11.99
N SER A 409 -21.85 12.41 -12.59
CA SER A 409 -21.76 11.14 -11.87
C SER A 409 -20.50 11.07 -10.99
N ALA A 410 -19.33 11.37 -11.56
CA ALA A 410 -18.05 11.35 -10.83
C ALA A 410 -18.01 12.38 -9.70
N ARG A 411 -18.59 13.57 -9.92
CA ARG A 411 -18.70 14.61 -8.89
C ARG A 411 -19.62 14.18 -7.74
N LYS A 412 -20.78 13.59 -8.05
CA LYS A 412 -21.71 13.06 -7.04
C LYS A 412 -21.08 11.94 -6.23
N GLU A 413 -20.38 11.01 -6.90
CA GLU A 413 -19.70 9.90 -6.25
C GLU A 413 -18.55 10.39 -5.35
N ARG A 414 -17.74 11.35 -5.82
CA ARG A 414 -16.70 12.01 -5.01
C ARG A 414 -17.27 12.68 -3.76
N GLU A 415 -18.38 13.40 -3.90
CA GLU A 415 -19.02 14.06 -2.76
C GLU A 415 -19.64 13.04 -1.79
N ARG A 416 -20.27 11.99 -2.30
CA ARG A 416 -20.78 10.85 -1.52
C ARG A 416 -19.65 10.22 -0.69
N ALA A 417 -18.50 9.93 -1.29
CA ALA A 417 -17.31 9.43 -0.62
C ALA A 417 -16.78 10.40 0.46
N ARG A 418 -16.70 11.70 0.15
CA ARG A 418 -16.28 12.74 1.12
C ARG A 418 -17.18 12.76 2.34
N ILE A 419 -18.50 12.69 2.14
CA ILE A 419 -19.50 12.69 3.21
C ILE A 419 -19.38 11.40 4.02
N ALA A 420 -19.27 10.23 3.38
CA ALA A 420 -19.14 8.95 4.07
C ALA A 420 -17.90 8.90 4.98
N ILE A 421 -16.71 9.24 4.44
CA ILE A 421 -15.45 9.29 5.22
C ILE A 421 -15.57 10.27 6.40
N LYS A 422 -16.22 11.42 6.20
CA LYS A 422 -16.47 12.40 7.25
C LYS A 422 -17.42 11.85 8.33
N LYS A 423 -18.55 11.25 7.93
CA LYS A 423 -19.54 10.65 8.84
C LYS A 423 -18.92 9.56 9.72
N ILE A 424 -18.14 8.64 9.14
CA ILE A 424 -17.42 7.59 9.90
C ILE A 424 -16.57 8.24 11.00
N ARG A 425 -15.75 9.23 10.61
CA ARG A 425 -14.84 9.96 11.49
C ARG A 425 -15.53 10.74 12.61
N GLU A 426 -16.72 11.26 12.37
CA GLU A 426 -17.52 12.03 13.33
C GLU A 426 -18.31 11.11 14.27
N GLN A 427 -18.93 10.05 13.74
CA GLN A 427 -19.69 9.10 14.54
C GLN A 427 -18.78 8.29 15.48
N ILE A 428 -17.59 7.87 15.03
CA ILE A 428 -16.61 7.23 15.94
C ILE A 428 -16.20 8.18 17.07
N LEU A 429 -16.00 9.46 16.77
CA LEU A 429 -15.70 10.45 17.82
C LEU A 429 -16.88 10.58 18.79
N ALA A 430 -18.11 10.65 18.31
CA ALA A 430 -19.30 10.71 19.15
C ALA A 430 -19.41 9.48 20.06
N LEU A 431 -19.22 8.28 19.52
CA LEU A 431 -19.21 7.02 20.29
C LEU A 431 -18.14 7.04 21.38
N LEU A 432 -16.91 7.43 21.05
CA LEU A 432 -15.82 7.50 22.02
C LEU A 432 -16.12 8.48 23.17
N ARG A 433 -16.81 9.58 22.88
CA ARG A 433 -17.23 10.55 23.91
C ARG A 433 -18.37 10.00 24.75
N GLU A 434 -19.39 9.42 24.13
CA GLU A 434 -20.52 8.84 24.84
C GLU A 434 -20.07 7.72 25.80
N GLN A 435 -19.12 6.88 25.38
CA GLN A 435 -18.63 5.78 26.20
C GLN A 435 -17.66 6.21 27.30
N TYR A 436 -16.84 7.25 27.08
CA TYR A 436 -15.69 7.53 27.96
C TYR A 436 -15.53 8.99 28.41
N GLU A 437 -16.29 9.94 27.87
CA GLU A 437 -16.39 11.28 28.45
C GLU A 437 -17.53 11.31 29.46
N THR A 438 -17.23 10.93 30.70
CA THR A 438 -18.08 11.33 31.83
C THR A 438 -17.99 12.85 31.96
N ILE A 439 -19.13 13.54 31.87
CA ILE A 439 -19.26 14.91 32.39
C ILE A 439 -18.93 14.81 33.89
N PRO A 440 -17.89 15.49 34.41
CA PRO A 440 -17.65 15.47 35.84
C PRO A 440 -18.84 16.13 36.53
N GLU A 441 -19.69 15.33 37.16
CA GLU A 441 -20.90 15.79 37.88
C GLU A 441 -20.57 16.39 39.26
N LYS A 442 -19.33 16.84 39.44
CA LYS A 442 -18.84 17.71 40.49
C LYS A 442 -17.44 18.13 40.09
N THR A 443 -17.15 19.41 40.26
CA THR A 443 -15.80 19.97 40.29
C THR A 443 -14.92 19.09 41.18
N VAL A 444 -14.16 18.19 40.58
CA VAL A 444 -13.02 17.57 41.25
C VAL A 444 -11.98 18.66 41.25
N ASP A 445 -11.89 19.35 42.37
CA ASP A 445 -10.89 20.37 42.62
C ASP A 445 -9.53 19.72 42.33
N ALA A 446 -8.89 20.20 41.27
CA ALA A 446 -7.63 19.64 40.81
C ALA A 446 -6.54 20.11 41.79
N VAL A 447 -6.42 19.39 42.90
CA VAL A 447 -5.35 19.58 43.88
C VAL A 447 -4.02 19.45 43.13
N GLY A 448 -3.34 20.58 42.93
CA GLY A 448 -2.05 20.66 42.23
C GLY A 448 -2.02 21.59 41.01
N VAL A 449 -3.16 22.12 40.54
CA VAL A 449 -3.17 23.10 39.42
C VAL A 449 -2.74 24.50 39.86
N GLY A 450 -2.84 24.81 41.16
CA GLY A 450 -2.36 26.09 41.72
C GLY A 450 -0.83 26.26 41.69
N ASN A 451 -0.05 25.18 41.58
CA ASN A 451 1.42 25.24 41.58
C ASN A 451 2.03 25.55 40.20
N TYR A 452 1.21 25.67 39.16
CA TYR A 452 1.64 25.94 37.78
C TYR A 452 1.07 27.25 37.21
N LEU A 453 0.37 28.03 38.03
CA LEU A 453 -0.01 29.40 37.68
C LEU A 453 1.15 30.33 38.09
N PRO A 454 1.75 31.07 37.15
CA PRO A 454 2.74 32.08 37.51
C PRO A 454 2.01 33.25 38.18
N ASP A 455 2.26 33.46 39.46
CA ASP A 455 1.84 34.67 40.16
C ASP A 455 2.57 35.87 39.54
N SER A 456 1.83 36.71 38.82
CA SER A 456 2.34 37.97 38.31
C SER A 456 2.08 39.11 39.32
N VAL A 457 3.17 39.85 39.60
CA VAL A 457 3.34 41.21 40.19
C VAL A 457 3.03 41.36 41.70
N ASP A 458 3.85 41.99 42.57
CA ASP A 458 5.03 42.85 42.42
C ASP A 458 5.82 42.98 43.76
N SER A 459 7.07 43.44 43.68
CA SER A 459 7.91 44.12 44.71
C SER A 459 8.54 43.36 45.91
N GLY A 460 9.88 43.45 46.01
CA GLY A 460 10.62 43.27 47.28
C GLY A 460 12.05 42.71 47.16
N PHE A 461 13.06 43.56 47.33
CA PHE A 461 14.49 43.22 47.38
C PHE A 461 14.86 42.17 48.45
N GLY A 462 15.84 41.29 48.16
CA GLY A 462 16.55 40.53 49.19
C GLY A 462 17.46 39.40 48.67
N ASN A 463 18.78 39.60 48.78
CA ASN A 463 19.86 38.66 48.45
C ASN A 463 19.87 37.36 49.30
N GLY A 464 20.32 36.25 48.71
CA GLY A 464 20.82 35.08 49.45
C GLY A 464 21.12 33.86 48.58
N LYS A 465 22.42 33.53 48.43
CA LYS A 465 22.99 32.44 47.60
C LYS A 465 22.72 31.03 48.18
N GLY A 466 22.56 30.04 47.29
CA GLY A 466 22.68 28.60 47.58
C GLY A 466 22.62 27.74 46.31
N ASP A 467 23.72 27.05 46.03
CA ASP A 467 24.18 26.25 44.88
C ASP A 467 23.22 25.65 43.83
N ASP A 468 23.63 25.86 42.56
CA ASP A 468 23.10 25.38 41.29
C ASP A 468 23.49 23.90 41.03
N ALA A 469 22.50 23.03 40.81
CA ALA A 469 22.67 21.72 40.18
C ALA A 469 21.85 21.65 38.89
N LEU A 470 22.56 21.45 37.77
CA LEU A 470 22.09 20.89 36.47
C LEU A 470 20.82 21.51 35.85
N ARG A 471 21.04 22.51 34.97
CA ARG A 471 20.01 23.05 34.06
C ARG A 471 19.89 22.21 32.78
N PRO A 472 18.67 21.78 32.36
CA PRO A 472 18.42 21.37 30.99
C PRO A 472 18.32 22.60 30.07
N ILE A 473 19.09 22.59 28.97
CA ILE A 473 19.03 23.61 27.92
C ILE A 473 17.77 23.36 27.08
N VAL A 474 16.74 24.19 27.26
CA VAL A 474 15.62 24.29 26.30
C VAL A 474 15.96 25.39 25.29
N LYS A 475 16.31 24.98 24.07
CA LYS A 475 16.38 25.89 22.91
C LYS A 475 14.96 26.25 22.48
N LEU A 476 14.46 27.39 22.96
CA LEU A 476 13.30 28.06 22.38
C LEU A 476 13.70 28.65 21.01
N GLY A 477 13.17 28.06 19.94
CA GLY A 477 13.26 28.62 18.60
C GLY A 477 12.55 29.97 18.54
N LYS A 478 13.29 31.04 18.23
CA LYS A 478 12.73 32.37 18.03
C LYS A 478 11.87 32.39 16.77
N SER A 479 10.58 32.68 16.94
CA SER A 479 9.66 33.02 15.86
C SER A 479 10.20 34.23 15.09
N ARG A 480 10.48 34.03 13.79
CA ARG A 480 11.01 35.06 12.90
C ARG A 480 9.86 35.98 12.47
N VAL A 481 9.71 37.11 13.16
CA VAL A 481 8.85 38.22 12.72
C VAL A 481 9.53 38.91 11.54
N VAL A 482 8.99 38.74 10.34
CA VAL A 482 9.42 39.49 9.16
C VAL A 482 8.81 40.90 9.24
N ARG A 483 9.58 41.87 9.75
CA ARG A 483 9.33 43.29 9.48
C ARG A 483 9.74 43.56 8.04
N ARG A 484 8.78 43.89 7.17
CA ARG A 484 9.06 44.57 5.90
C ARG A 484 9.24 46.05 6.21
N GLU A 485 10.47 46.53 6.09
CA GLU A 485 10.75 47.96 5.95
C GLU A 485 10.28 48.39 4.56
N ILE A 486 9.39 49.38 4.52
CA ILE A 486 9.03 50.09 3.30
C ILE A 486 10.09 51.17 3.12
N LYS A 487 10.90 51.06 2.07
CA LYS A 487 11.73 52.16 1.59
C LYS A 487 10.90 53.00 0.64
N ASP A 488 10.76 54.28 0.98
CA ASP A 488 10.28 55.30 0.06
C ASP A 488 11.39 55.59 -0.96
N GLU A 489 11.18 55.17 -2.21
CA GLU A 489 11.89 55.72 -3.37
C GLU A 489 10.85 56.38 -4.28
N VAL A 490 11.02 57.69 -4.44
CA VAL A 490 10.24 58.54 -5.33
C VAL A 490 10.84 58.41 -6.73
N GLU A 491 10.06 57.92 -7.69
CA GLU A 491 10.37 58.12 -9.11
C GLU A 491 9.10 58.49 -9.89
N VAL A 492 9.19 59.62 -10.57
CA VAL A 492 8.11 60.29 -11.30
C VAL A 492 8.15 59.82 -12.76
N VAL A 493 7.08 59.19 -13.27
CA VAL A 493 6.85 59.04 -14.71
C VAL A 493 5.36 59.16 -15.08
N ALA A 494 5.11 59.88 -16.18
CA ALA A 494 3.87 60.47 -16.69
C ALA A 494 2.84 59.47 -17.30
N PRO A 495 1.62 59.91 -17.70
CA PRO A 495 0.39 59.09 -17.71
C PRO A 495 0.14 58.33 -19.02
N GLY A 496 -0.41 57.10 -18.93
CA GLY A 496 -0.83 56.33 -20.10
C GLY A 496 -1.70 55.09 -19.80
N LYS A 497 -3.02 55.27 -19.86
CA LYS A 497 -4.11 54.32 -20.24
C LYS A 497 -3.87 52.79 -20.10
N LYS A 498 -4.57 52.14 -19.17
CA LYS A 498 -5.75 51.25 -19.40
C LYS A 498 -6.09 50.41 -18.16
N THR A 499 -7.36 50.52 -17.78
CA THR A 499 -8.11 49.83 -16.73
C THR A 499 -8.19 48.32 -16.93
N TRP A 500 -8.05 47.55 -15.85
CA TRP A 500 -8.91 46.39 -15.56
C TRP A 500 -9.11 46.27 -14.05
N VAL A 501 -10.38 46.25 -13.64
CA VAL A 501 -10.86 46.17 -12.25
C VAL A 501 -11.13 44.70 -11.93
N LEU A 502 -10.49 44.16 -10.90
CA LEU A 502 -10.91 42.92 -10.24
C LEU A 502 -11.38 43.26 -8.82
N ARG A 503 -12.70 43.34 -8.67
CA ARG A 503 -13.42 43.44 -7.40
C ARG A 503 -13.63 42.03 -6.84
N PHE A 504 -13.13 41.78 -5.63
CA PHE A 504 -13.72 40.79 -4.74
C PHE A 504 -14.52 41.51 -3.65
N ARG A 505 -15.81 41.14 -3.57
CA ARG A 505 -16.78 41.63 -2.59
C ARG A 505 -17.10 40.49 -1.62
N GLY A 506 -17.08 40.82 -0.34
CA GLY A 506 -17.89 40.16 0.70
C GLY A 506 -17.06 39.74 1.90
N THR A 507 -17.44 39.98 3.15
CA THR A 507 -18.52 40.77 3.74
C THR A 507 -18.09 40.99 5.19
N PHE A 508 -18.25 42.21 5.71
CA PHE A 508 -17.98 42.57 7.10
C PHE A 508 -19.00 41.93 8.05
N ILE A 509 -18.55 41.52 9.25
CA ILE A 509 -19.37 41.57 10.47
C ILE A 509 -18.73 42.64 11.38
N THR A 510 -19.55 43.63 11.68
CA THR A 510 -19.30 44.82 12.50
C THR A 510 -19.19 44.50 13.98
N MET A 511 -18.28 45.19 14.68
CA MET A 511 -18.43 45.54 16.09
C MET A 511 -18.18 47.05 16.23
N LYS A 512 -19.22 47.78 16.66
CA LYS A 512 -19.23 49.22 16.89
C LYS A 512 -18.40 49.57 18.14
N SER A 513 -17.52 50.56 18.01
CA SER A 513 -17.15 51.47 19.10
C SER A 513 -17.39 52.90 18.61
N ILE A 514 -18.08 53.69 19.40
CA ILE A 514 -18.57 55.04 19.14
C ILE A 514 -17.55 56.08 19.64
N MET A 515 -17.51 57.23 18.96
CA MET A 515 -16.89 58.52 19.34
C MET A 515 -15.36 58.57 19.30
N SER A 516 -14.66 59.53 18.69
CA SER A 516 -14.99 60.93 18.33
C SER A 516 -13.94 61.46 17.32
N ILE A 517 -14.37 62.35 16.42
CA ILE A 517 -13.56 63.20 15.49
C ILE A 517 -13.51 64.63 16.12
N PRO A 518 -12.59 65.60 15.81
CA PRO A 518 -11.58 65.72 14.73
C PRO A 518 -10.14 66.16 15.13
N ILE A 519 -9.15 65.82 14.27
CA ILE A 519 -8.21 66.67 13.46
C ILE A 519 -7.93 68.10 14.02
N PRO A 520 -6.68 68.65 14.07
CA PRO A 520 -5.71 68.70 12.94
C PRO A 520 -4.21 68.55 13.23
N CYS A 521 -3.51 68.25 12.11
CA CYS A 521 -2.22 68.76 11.64
C CYS A 521 -1.22 69.28 12.69
N TRP A 522 -0.01 68.70 12.72
CA TRP A 522 1.19 69.25 12.09
C TRP A 522 2.15 68.11 11.74
#